data_AF-A0A932AST2-F1
#
_entry.id   AF-A0A932AST2-F1
#
_cell.length_a   1.000
_cell.length_b   1.000
_cell.length_c   1.000
_cell.angle_alpha   90.00
_cell.angle_beta   90.00
_cell.angle_gamma   90.00
#
_symmetry.space_group_name_H-M   'P 1'
#
loop_
_entity.id
_entity.type
_entity.pdbx_description
1 polymer ?
#
loop_
_entity_poly.entity_id
_entity_poly.type
_entity_poly.pdbx_seq_one_letter_code
_entity_poly.pdbx_strand_id
1 'polypeptide(L)' 'MPFSGTTIPVLDCTVLCVFKAFFARTKDWADIEAMGEAGSVDAGDAVGWGEELLGAGHPSALRLRDTLAPVRGERP' A
#
# COMPACT_ATOMS: atom_id res chain seq x y z
N MET A 1 -0.78 4.71 20.11
CA MET A 1 0.13 4.64 21.27
C MET A 1 0.79 6.01 21.40
N PRO A 2 0.71 6.70 22.55
CA PRO A 2 1.34 8.00 22.68
C PRO A 2 2.86 7.81 22.69
N PHE A 3 3.54 8.32 21.66
CA PHE A 3 4.99 8.45 21.65
C PHE A 3 5.37 9.59 22.59
N SER A 4 5.67 9.26 23.86
CA SER A 4 6.04 10.13 25.00
C SER A 4 6.55 11.56 24.67
N GLY A 5 5.66 12.43 24.17
CA GLY A 5 6.00 13.79 23.71
C GLY A 5 7.06 13.89 22.62
N THR A 6 7.43 12.80 21.95
CA THR A 6 8.56 12.75 21.02
C THR A 6 8.08 12.48 19.61
N THR A 7 8.51 13.32 18.65
CA THR A 7 8.29 13.09 17.23
C THR A 7 9.23 11.99 16.75
N ILE A 8 8.66 10.94 16.17
CA ILE A 8 9.43 9.87 15.53
C ILE A 8 9.24 10.02 14.02
N PRO A 9 10.33 10.17 13.25
CA PRO A 9 10.23 10.13 11.80
C PRO A 9 9.78 8.72 11.39
N VAL A 10 8.65 8.66 10.70
CA VAL A 10 8.10 7.43 10.12
C VAL A 10 8.14 7.54 8.61
N LEU A 11 8.30 6.39 7.95
CA LEU A 11 8.10 6.31 6.51
C LEU A 11 6.64 6.65 6.18
N ASP A 12 6.45 7.28 5.03
CA ASP A 12 5.12 7.54 4.52
C ASP A 12 4.39 6.23 4.18
N CYS A 13 3.06 6.27 4.23
CA CYS A 13 2.24 5.09 4.03
C CYS A 13 2.36 4.50 2.62
N THR A 14 2.56 5.34 1.60
CA THR A 14 2.73 4.90 0.20
C THR A 14 4.00 4.07 0.04
N VAL A 15 5.13 4.56 0.53
CA VAL A 15 6.41 3.83 0.50
C VAL A 15 6.34 2.58 1.38
N LEU A 16 5.72 2.66 2.57
CA LEU A 16 5.49 1.47 3.40
C LEU A 16 4.65 0.40 2.68
N CYS A 17 3.64 0.82 1.92
CA CYS A 17 2.81 -0.06 1.09
C CYS A 17 3.64 -0.77 0.02
N VAL A 18 4.50 -0.04 -0.69
CA VAL A 18 5.43 -0.62 -1.68
C VAL A 18 6.36 -1.65 -1.05
N PHE A 19 6.96 -1.34 0.11
CA PHE A 19 7.82 -2.30 0.84
C PHE A 19 7.06 -3.56 1.25
N LYS A 20 5.84 -3.41 1.74
CA LYS A 20 4.97 -4.54 2.10
C LYS A 20 4.68 -5.43 0.90
N ALA A 21 4.38 -4.85 -0.26
CA ALA A 21 4.19 -5.59 -1.50
C ALA A 21 5.47 -6.29 -1.98
N PHE A 22 6.63 -5.68 -1.77
CA PHE A 22 7.95 -6.25 -2.11
C PHE A 22 8.26 -7.51 -1.29
N PHE A 23 8.00 -7.50 0.02
CA PHE A 23 8.22 -8.67 0.88
C PHE A 23 7.10 -9.72 0.80
N ALA A 24 5.88 -9.30 0.44
CA ALA A 24 4.74 -10.15 0.12
C ALA A 24 4.38 -11.23 1.17
N ARG A 25 4.59 -10.98 2.46
CA ARG A 25 4.19 -11.93 3.51
C ARG A 25 2.67 -11.92 3.65
N THR A 26 2.08 -13.01 4.11
CA THR A 26 0.62 -13.12 4.26
C THR A 26 0.00 -11.95 5.04
N LYS A 27 0.64 -11.52 6.14
CA LYS A 27 0.22 -10.38 6.95
C LYS A 27 0.29 -9.04 6.21
N ASP A 28 1.28 -8.87 5.33
CA ASP A 28 1.51 -7.57 4.68
C ASP A 28 0.30 -7.16 3.84
N TRP A 29 -0.43 -8.12 3.27
CA TRP A 29 -1.62 -7.86 2.48
C TRP A 29 -2.80 -7.32 3.30
N ALA A 30 -3.01 -7.85 4.51
CA ALA A 30 -4.03 -7.30 5.41
C ALA A 30 -3.69 -5.86 5.82
N ASP A 31 -2.41 -5.54 6.00
CA ASP A 31 -1.98 -4.16 6.27
C ASP A 31 -2.20 -3.26 5.02
N ILE A 32 -1.91 -3.75 3.81
CA ILE A 32 -2.13 -3.01 2.54
C ILE A 32 -3.62 -2.70 2.33
N GLU A 33 -4.49 -3.68 2.54
CA GLU A 33 -5.95 -3.53 2.44
C GLU A 33 -6.44 -2.45 3.42
N ALA A 34 -6.04 -2.55 4.70
CA ALA A 34 -6.41 -1.57 5.72
C ALA A 34 -5.90 -0.15 5.41
N MET A 35 -4.70 -0.01 4.84
CA MET A 35 -4.17 1.28 4.41
C MET A 35 -4.94 1.88 3.22
N GLY A 36 -5.32 1.04 2.26
CA GLY A 36 -6.18 1.45 1.13
C GLY A 36 -7.55 1.91 1.60
N GLU A 37 -8.20 1.13 2.48
CA GLU A 37 -9.50 1.49 3.08
C GLU A 37 -9.44 2.78 3.90
N ALA A 38 -8.34 3.02 4.62
CA ALA A 38 -8.13 4.24 5.39
C ALA A 38 -7.83 5.47 4.50
N GLY A 39 -7.63 5.30 3.20
CA GLY A 39 -7.24 6.37 2.28
C GLY A 39 -5.88 6.99 2.61
N SER A 40 -5.00 6.23 3.28
CA SER A 40 -3.68 6.72 3.72
C SER A 40 -2.58 6.51 2.68
N VAL A 41 -2.88 5.79 1.59
CA VAL A 41 -1.95 5.47 0.52
C VAL A 41 -2.38 6.15 -0.77
N ASP A 42 -1.42 6.73 -1.49
CA ASP A 42 -1.63 7.06 -2.90
C ASP A 42 -1.56 5.76 -3.72
N ALA A 43 -2.71 5.26 -4.12
CA ALA A 43 -2.82 4.00 -4.85
C ALA A 43 -2.11 4.05 -6.21
N GLY A 44 -2.14 5.19 -6.91
CA GLY A 44 -1.51 5.33 -8.21
C GLY A 44 0.01 5.26 -8.10
N ASP A 45 0.56 6.01 -7.14
CA ASP A 45 2.00 6.05 -6.90
C ASP A 45 2.52 4.70 -6.35
N ALA A 46 1.81 4.08 -5.40
CA ALA A 46 2.20 2.77 -4.87
C ALA A 46 2.23 1.68 -5.96
N VAL A 47 1.24 1.66 -6.85
CA VAL A 47 1.20 0.71 -7.98
C VAL A 47 2.32 1.01 -8.98
N GLY A 48 2.54 2.28 -9.33
CA GLY A 48 3.61 2.70 -10.23
C GLY A 48 4.98 2.24 -9.75
N TRP A 49 5.32 2.53 -8.49
CA TRP A 49 6.56 2.06 -7.87
C TRP A 49 6.65 0.54 -7.78
N GLY A 50 5.54 -0.13 -7.43
CA GLY A 50 5.49 -1.59 -7.39
C GLY A 50 5.82 -2.22 -8.75
N GLU A 51 5.27 -1.67 -9.83
CA GLU A 51 5.53 -2.12 -11.20
C GLU A 51 6.94 -1.80 -11.68
N GLU A 52 7.48 -0.64 -11.32
CA GLU A 52 8.85 -0.25 -11.67
C GLU A 52 9.88 -1.15 -10.97
N LEU A 53 9.70 -1.40 -9.67
CA LEU A 53 10.69 -2.12 -8.84
C LEU A 53 10.61 -3.64 -8.98
N LEU A 54 9.41 -4.20 -9.15
CA LEU A 54 9.20 -5.65 -9.25
C LEU A 54 9.02 -6.12 -10.69
N GLY A 55 8.67 -5.21 -11.60
CA GLY A 55 8.21 -5.51 -12.95
C GLY A 55 6.68 -5.61 -13.01
N ALA A 56 6.09 -5.03 -14.06
CA ALA A 56 4.63 -4.95 -14.24
C ALA A 56 3.89 -6.30 -14.29
N GLY A 57 4.59 -7.40 -14.60
CA GLY A 57 4.02 -8.76 -14.60
C GLY A 57 4.24 -9.55 -13.31
N HIS A 58 4.92 -8.96 -12.31
CA HIS A 58 5.22 -9.66 -11.07
C HIS A 58 3.94 -9.91 -10.26
N PRO A 59 3.74 -11.11 -9.67
CA PRO A 59 2.52 -11.44 -8.92
C PRO A 59 2.17 -10.42 -7.83
N SER A 60 3.16 -9.90 -7.10
CA SER A 60 2.90 -8.89 -6.07
C SER A 60 2.50 -7.52 -6.65
N ALA A 61 3.03 -7.12 -7.81
CA ALA A 61 2.66 -5.85 -8.44
C ALA A 61 1.22 -5.92 -8.98
N LEU A 62 0.86 -7.04 -9.61
CA LEU A 62 -0.51 -7.31 -10.04
C LEU A 62 -1.48 -7.32 -8.86
N ARG A 63 -1.14 -8.05 -7.79
CA ARG A 63 -1.97 -8.09 -6.59
C ARG A 63 -2.09 -6.73 -5.92
N LEU A 64 -1.02 -5.96 -5.83
CA LEU A 64 -1.06 -4.60 -5.28
C LEU A 64 -2.04 -3.71 -6.05
N ARG A 65 -2.00 -3.77 -7.38
CA ARG A 65 -2.95 -3.07 -8.25
C ARG A 65 -4.39 -3.48 -7.99
N ASP A 66 -4.65 -4.79 -7.89
CA ASP A 66 -5.99 -5.30 -7.63
C ASP A 66 -6.50 -4.91 -6.24
N THR A 67 -5.64 -4.97 -5.22
CA THR A 67 -5.98 -4.63 -3.83
C THR A 67 -6.28 -3.14 -3.66
N LEU A 68 -5.50 -2.26 -4.29
CA LEU A 68 -5.68 -0.80 -4.19
C LEU A 68 -6.60 -0.23 -5.26
N ALA A 69 -7.20 -1.07 -6.11
CA ALA A 69 -8.19 -0.62 -7.07
C ALA A 69 -9.36 0.04 -6.32
N PRO A 70 -9.84 1.21 -6.77
CA PRO A 70 -10.96 1.86 -6.11
C PRO A 70 -12.17 0.94 -6.13
N VAL A 71 -12.78 0.74 -4.96
CA VAL A 71 -14.03 -0.02 -4.83
C VAL A 71 -15.07 0.69 -5.71
N ARG A 72 -15.54 0.01 -6.76
CA ARG A 72 -16.66 0.50 -7.58
C ARG A 72 -17.94 0.39 -6.75
N GLY A 73 -18.17 1.39 -5.90
CA GLY A 73 -19.38 1.56 -5.07
C GLY A 73 -20.03 2.90 -5.36
N GLU A 74 -21.30 2.84 -5.78
CA GLU A 74 -22.28 3.87 -6.13
C GLU A 74 -21.90 5.34 -5.94
N ARG A 75 -21.82 6.05 -7.08
CA ARG A 75 -21.92 7.51 -7.14
C ARG A 75 -23.35 7.91 -6.74
N PRO A 76 -23.53 8.92 -5.87
CA PRO A 76 -24.86 9.42 -5.51
C PRO A 76 -25.64 9.97 -6.71
#